data_AF-A0A257T971-F1
#
_entry.id   AF-A0A257T971-F1
#
_cell.length_a   1.000
_cell.length_b   1.000
_cell.length_c   1.000
_cell.angle_alpha   90.00
_cell.angle_beta   90.00
_cell.angle_gamma   90.00
#
_symmetry.space_group_name_H-M   'P 1'
#
loop_
_entity.id
_entity.type
_entity.pdbx_description
1 polymer ?
#
loop_
_entity_poly.entity_id
_entity_poly.type
_entity_poly.pdbx_seq_one_letter_code
_entity_poly.pdbx_strand_id
1 'polypeptide(L)'
;MPYHLHIEPSGHEMGCDNDETILEAALRHGFNIPYGCRNGTCATCKGRILSGEVDYGKVEEKVLSAAEKASGLALFCQATPLSDVIIEVREIGAAKDIQIKTLPSRVAKIVDLAPDVRALFLKIPITERLQFLPGQYIDILLKDGGRRSFSLANVPGDDALLELHIKKVPGGAFTGHVFGALKEKDILRFEGPLGTFFIRQESTRPLLMVATGTGFAPIKGMLESLFAQGSIRPIHFYWGVRHAEDFYCHDLLSEWQSRHDHFQVTRMVSRPDASWSGATGYVTAQVIHDFPDASAIDAYICGHPDMVFSLSDALQGA
;
A
#
# COMPACT_ATOMS: atom_id res chain seq x y z
N MET A 1 -32.05 10.19 7.09
CA MET A 1 -31.31 11.20 7.87
C MET A 1 -29.86 10.75 7.85
N PRO A 2 -28.87 11.65 7.75
CA PRO A 2 -27.47 11.22 7.86
C PRO A 2 -27.26 10.60 9.24
N TYR A 3 -26.59 9.45 9.28
CA TYR A 3 -26.19 8.79 10.52
C TYR A 3 -24.91 9.43 11.06
N HIS A 4 -24.65 9.29 12.36
CA HIS A 4 -23.43 9.78 13.00
C HIS A 4 -22.44 8.64 13.23
N LEU A 5 -21.16 8.92 12.97
CA LEU A 5 -20.03 8.06 13.27
C LEU A 5 -19.25 8.64 14.44
N HIS A 6 -19.07 7.84 15.48
CA HIS A 6 -18.23 8.15 16.64
C HIS A 6 -17.00 7.23 16.69
N ILE A 7 -15.81 7.80 16.91
CA ILE A 7 -14.53 7.08 16.91
C ILE A 7 -13.94 7.02 18.32
N GLU A 8 -13.83 5.82 18.88
CA GLU A 8 -13.15 5.54 20.15
C GLU A 8 -11.70 5.06 19.90
N PRO A 9 -10.72 5.47 20.74
CA PRO A 9 -10.87 6.24 21.99
C PRO A 9 -10.80 7.77 21.80
N SER A 10 -10.83 8.26 20.56
CA SER A 10 -10.57 9.68 20.26
C SER A 10 -11.69 10.63 20.68
N GLY A 11 -12.93 10.13 20.77
CA GLY A 11 -14.12 10.95 21.03
C GLY A 11 -14.61 11.75 19.82
N HIS A 12 -14.04 11.54 18.62
CA HIS A 12 -14.40 12.31 17.42
C HIS A 12 -15.74 11.85 16.85
N GLU A 13 -16.62 12.80 16.56
CA GLU A 13 -17.94 12.55 15.97
C GLU A 13 -18.08 13.28 14.63
N MET A 14 -18.72 12.63 13.66
CA MET A 14 -18.95 13.18 12.34
C MET A 14 -20.20 12.62 11.67
N GLY A 15 -20.80 13.38 10.74
CA GLY A 15 -21.95 12.92 9.96
C GLY A 15 -21.52 12.12 8.73
N CYS A 16 -22.20 11.00 8.49
CA CYS A 16 -22.09 10.15 7.31
C CYS A 16 -23.19 10.46 6.31
N ASP A 17 -22.81 10.65 5.04
CA ASP A 17 -23.79 10.80 3.96
C ASP A 17 -24.42 9.44 3.62
N ASN A 18 -25.58 9.45 2.95
CA ASN A 18 -26.21 8.21 2.50
C ASN A 18 -25.27 7.47 1.52
N ASP A 19 -25.16 6.15 1.67
CA ASP A 19 -24.32 5.27 0.86
C ASP A 19 -22.80 5.52 0.99
N GLU A 20 -22.37 6.35 1.94
CA GLU A 20 -20.96 6.61 2.22
C GLU A 20 -20.39 5.56 3.18
N THR A 21 -19.21 5.02 2.86
CA THR A 21 -18.55 4.08 3.76
C THR A 21 -17.97 4.78 4.99
N ILE A 22 -17.80 4.06 6.10
CA ILE A 22 -17.17 4.57 7.33
C ILE A 22 -15.81 5.21 7.06
N LEU A 23 -15.01 4.60 6.17
CA LEU A 23 -13.71 5.15 5.78
C LEU A 23 -13.85 6.48 5.02
N GLU A 24 -14.80 6.58 4.11
CA GLU A 24 -15.00 7.81 3.32
C GLU A 24 -15.46 8.96 4.21
N ALA A 25 -16.40 8.70 5.12
CA ALA A 25 -16.83 9.68 6.11
C ALA A 25 -15.65 10.16 6.97
N ALA A 26 -14.85 9.24 7.51
CA ALA A 26 -13.66 9.57 8.30
C ALA A 26 -12.68 10.47 7.53
N LEU A 27 -12.31 10.08 6.31
CA LEU A 27 -11.37 10.83 5.49
C LEU A 27 -11.91 12.20 5.07
N ARG A 28 -13.19 12.32 4.76
CA ARG A 28 -13.85 13.58 4.39
C ARG A 28 -13.79 14.62 5.52
N HIS A 29 -13.89 14.17 6.76
CA HIS A 29 -13.75 15.03 7.95
C HIS A 29 -12.31 15.15 8.45
N GLY A 30 -11.33 14.60 7.72
CA GLY A 30 -9.90 14.73 8.03
C GLY A 30 -9.39 13.73 9.07
N PHE A 31 -10.17 12.71 9.43
CA PHE A 31 -9.78 11.66 10.35
C PHE A 31 -9.17 10.48 9.58
N ASN A 32 -7.85 10.33 9.70
CA ASN A 32 -7.13 9.26 9.04
C ASN A 32 -7.18 7.98 9.90
N ILE A 33 -8.04 7.05 9.54
CA ILE A 33 -8.04 5.68 10.09
C ILE A 33 -7.16 4.76 9.22
N PRO A 34 -6.73 3.57 9.66
CA PRO A 34 -5.92 2.67 8.84
C PRO A 34 -6.63 2.23 7.55
N TYR A 35 -5.96 2.34 6.39
CA TYR A 35 -6.46 1.81 5.11
C TYR A 35 -5.36 1.61 4.06
N GLY A 36 -5.66 0.77 3.06
CA GLY A 36 -4.78 0.48 1.92
C GLY A 36 -5.56 0.48 0.60
N CYS A 37 -6.17 -0.65 0.25
CA CYS A 37 -6.75 -0.91 -1.07
C CYS A 37 -8.10 -0.24 -1.39
N ARG A 38 -8.87 0.16 -0.36
CA ARG A 38 -10.25 0.68 -0.47
C ARG A 38 -11.27 -0.20 -1.20
N ASN A 39 -10.96 -1.46 -1.47
CA ASN A 39 -11.83 -2.38 -2.21
C ASN A 39 -12.06 -3.71 -1.49
N GLY A 40 -11.82 -3.75 -0.17
CA GLY A 40 -12.10 -4.93 0.66
C GLY A 40 -11.10 -6.08 0.54
N THR A 41 -9.91 -5.90 -0.05
CA THR A 41 -8.96 -7.02 -0.28
C THR A 41 -7.79 -7.10 0.71
N CYS A 42 -7.32 -5.97 1.26
CA CYS A 42 -6.08 -5.93 2.05
C CYS A 42 -6.28 -6.03 3.57
N ALA A 43 -7.53 -6.02 4.06
CA ALA A 43 -7.90 -6.04 5.48
C ALA A 43 -7.34 -4.89 6.37
N THR A 44 -6.55 -3.94 5.86
CA THR A 44 -5.93 -2.87 6.68
C THR A 44 -6.94 -1.98 7.40
N CYS A 45 -8.12 -1.76 6.82
CA CYS A 45 -9.20 -0.98 7.45
C CYS A 45 -10.12 -1.84 8.33
N LYS A 46 -9.68 -3.03 8.74
CA LYS A 46 -10.44 -3.87 9.66
C LYS A 46 -10.41 -3.21 11.04
N GLY A 47 -11.58 -2.98 11.61
CA GLY A 47 -11.74 -2.47 12.97
C GLY A 47 -13.04 -2.97 13.56
N ARG A 48 -13.34 -2.55 14.79
CA ARG A 48 -14.49 -3.05 15.53
C ARG A 48 -15.62 -2.02 15.56
N ILE A 49 -16.83 -2.49 15.36
CA ILE A 49 -18.09 -1.81 15.64
C ILE A 49 -18.42 -2.08 17.11
N LEU A 50 -18.44 -1.03 17.93
CA LEU A 50 -18.82 -1.09 19.34
C LEU A 50 -20.33 -0.99 19.53
N SER A 51 -21.00 -0.24 18.65
CA SER A 51 -22.45 -0.03 18.67
C SER A 51 -22.95 0.37 17.27
N GLY A 52 -24.20 0.06 16.99
CA GLY A 52 -24.86 0.38 15.71
C GLY A 52 -24.83 -0.77 14.70
N GLU A 53 -25.50 -0.55 13.57
CA GLU A 53 -25.63 -1.50 12.48
C GLU A 53 -24.98 -0.96 11.20
N VAL A 54 -24.39 -1.86 10.41
CA VAL A 54 -23.74 -1.55 9.13
C VAL A 54 -24.15 -2.56 8.08
N ASP A 55 -24.26 -2.12 6.83
CA ASP A 55 -24.14 -3.00 5.67
C ASP A 55 -22.65 -3.28 5.47
N TYR A 56 -22.24 -4.54 5.55
CA TYR A 56 -20.84 -4.96 5.38
C TYR A 56 -20.35 -4.88 3.94
N GLY A 57 -21.24 -4.66 2.97
CA GLY A 57 -20.93 -4.64 1.55
C GLY A 57 -20.53 -6.01 1.01
N LYS A 58 -19.85 -6.02 -0.14
CA LYS A 58 -19.40 -7.25 -0.81
C LYS A 58 -17.95 -7.55 -0.46
N VAL A 59 -17.76 -8.35 0.59
CA VAL A 59 -16.43 -8.76 1.08
C VAL A 59 -16.27 -10.27 0.97
N GLU A 60 -15.11 -10.72 0.50
CA GLU A 60 -14.77 -12.14 0.47
C GLU A 60 -14.62 -12.71 1.89
N GLU A 61 -15.15 -13.92 2.11
CA GLU A 61 -15.13 -14.62 3.41
C GLU A 61 -13.72 -14.79 3.98
N LYS A 62 -12.71 -14.92 3.10
CA LYS A 62 -11.31 -15.04 3.50
C LYS A 62 -10.75 -13.76 4.13
N VAL A 63 -11.31 -12.59 3.82
CA VAL A 63 -10.81 -11.29 4.31
C VAL A 63 -11.58 -10.86 5.56
N LEU A 64 -12.89 -11.12 5.59
CA LEU A 64 -13.76 -10.87 6.73
C LEU A 64 -14.81 -11.99 6.84
N SER A 65 -14.55 -12.93 7.74
CA SER A 65 -15.39 -14.11 7.95
C SER A 65 -16.71 -13.78 8.65
N ALA A 66 -17.68 -14.69 8.56
CA ALA A 66 -18.94 -14.60 9.29
C ALA A 66 -18.73 -14.53 10.81
N ALA A 67 -17.73 -15.24 11.35
CA ALA A 67 -17.38 -15.20 12.77
C ALA A 67 -16.83 -13.83 13.19
N GLU A 68 -16.00 -13.21 12.34
CA GLU A 68 -15.49 -11.85 12.57
C GLU A 68 -16.62 -10.81 12.50
N LYS A 69 -17.53 -10.93 11.53
CA LYS A 69 -18.73 -10.06 11.47
C LYS A 69 -19.57 -10.18 12.74
N ALA A 70 -19.81 -11.41 13.18
CA ALA A 70 -20.57 -11.70 14.41
C ALA A 70 -19.88 -11.20 15.69
N SER A 71 -18.54 -11.08 15.69
CA SER A 71 -17.79 -10.47 16.79
C SER A 71 -17.64 -8.94 16.69
N GLY A 72 -18.34 -8.32 15.74
CA GLY A 72 -18.38 -6.88 15.55
C GLY A 72 -17.25 -6.33 14.68
N LEU A 73 -16.45 -7.15 14.00
CA LEU A 73 -15.42 -6.66 13.09
C LEU A 73 -16.00 -6.28 11.73
N ALA A 74 -15.56 -5.17 11.17
CA ALA A 74 -15.95 -4.69 9.85
C ALA A 74 -14.75 -4.15 9.07
N LEU A 75 -14.81 -4.20 7.74
CA LEU A 75 -13.89 -3.46 6.88
C LEU A 75 -14.48 -2.06 6.65
N PHE A 76 -13.92 -1.03 7.27
CA PHE A 76 -14.49 0.33 7.18
C PHE A 76 -14.54 0.90 5.76
N CYS A 77 -13.71 0.40 4.83
CA CYS A 77 -13.80 0.78 3.41
C CYS A 77 -14.96 0.16 2.63
N GLN A 78 -15.72 -0.75 3.24
CA GLN A 78 -16.88 -1.43 2.64
C GLN A 78 -18.13 -1.28 3.51
N ALA A 79 -17.95 -1.05 4.80
CA ALA A 79 -19.03 -0.90 5.76
C ALA A 79 -19.74 0.45 5.59
N THR A 80 -21.05 0.41 5.35
CA THR A 80 -21.93 1.59 5.24
C THR A 80 -22.88 1.63 6.44
N PRO A 81 -22.98 2.73 7.20
CA PRO A 81 -23.87 2.81 8.36
C PRO A 81 -25.36 2.63 8.02
N LEU A 82 -26.07 1.84 8.84
CA LEU A 82 -27.54 1.68 8.81
C LEU A 82 -28.23 2.29 10.05
N SER A 83 -27.43 2.72 11.03
CA SER A 83 -27.80 3.50 12.21
C SER A 83 -26.65 4.45 12.56
N ASP A 84 -26.77 5.22 13.65
CA ASP A 84 -25.59 5.80 14.29
C ASP A 84 -24.65 4.68 14.73
N VAL A 85 -23.34 4.86 14.52
CA VAL A 85 -22.31 3.82 14.72
C VAL A 85 -21.18 4.35 15.58
N ILE A 86 -20.74 3.53 16.53
CA ILE A 86 -19.53 3.75 17.31
C ILE A 86 -18.49 2.72 16.87
N ILE A 87 -17.29 3.17 16.48
CA ILE A 87 -16.18 2.29 16.10
C ILE A 87 -15.00 2.41 17.06
N GLU A 88 -14.26 1.32 17.22
CA GLU A 88 -12.96 1.30 17.90
C GLU A 88 -11.86 1.20 16.83
N VAL A 89 -11.06 2.27 16.72
CA VAL A 89 -9.91 2.28 15.81
C VAL A 89 -8.87 3.32 16.23
N ARG A 90 -7.59 2.95 16.07
CA ARG A 90 -6.49 3.89 16.28
C ARG A 90 -6.30 4.79 15.06
N GLU A 91 -6.52 6.08 15.24
CA GLU A 91 -6.24 7.08 14.23
C GLU A 91 -4.73 7.23 13.94
N ILE A 92 -4.43 7.60 12.71
CA ILE A 92 -3.09 7.79 12.15
C ILE A 92 -2.79 9.29 12.04
N GLY A 93 -2.27 9.87 13.12
CA GLY A 93 -1.97 11.31 13.19
C GLY A 93 -0.85 11.76 12.25
N ALA A 94 0.08 10.87 11.86
CA ALA A 94 1.26 11.23 11.06
C ALA A 94 0.93 11.78 9.65
N ALA A 95 -0.27 11.50 9.13
CA ALA A 95 -0.74 12.00 7.83
C ALA A 95 -1.78 13.13 7.96
N LYS A 96 -2.07 13.63 9.17
CA LYS A 96 -3.15 14.59 9.43
C LYS A 96 -2.99 15.92 8.67
N ASP A 97 -1.76 16.40 8.54
CA ASP A 97 -1.48 17.68 7.89
C ASP A 97 -1.26 17.57 6.37
N ILE A 98 -1.33 16.35 5.82
CA ILE A 98 -1.11 16.10 4.39
C ILE A 98 -2.44 16.20 3.65
N GLN A 99 -2.54 17.17 2.75
CA GLN A 99 -3.74 17.40 1.96
C GLN A 99 -3.87 16.41 0.80
N ILE A 100 -5.03 15.75 0.70
CA ILE A 100 -5.42 14.99 -0.49
C ILE A 100 -5.86 15.97 -1.57
N LYS A 101 -5.27 15.84 -2.77
CA LYS A 101 -5.55 16.70 -3.92
C LYS A 101 -5.88 15.88 -5.15
N THR A 102 -6.78 16.41 -5.98
CA THR A 102 -6.91 15.96 -7.37
C THR A 102 -6.06 16.83 -8.27
N LEU A 103 -5.00 16.27 -8.86
CA LEU A 103 -4.04 17.02 -9.68
C LEU A 103 -3.96 16.45 -11.09
N PRO A 104 -3.78 17.30 -12.12
CA PRO A 104 -3.29 16.84 -13.41
C PRO A 104 -1.79 16.50 -13.30
N SER A 105 -1.33 15.56 -14.12
CA SER A 105 0.09 15.29 -14.31
C SER A 105 0.38 14.97 -15.76
N ARG A 106 1.63 15.19 -16.15
CA ARG A 106 2.13 14.84 -17.47
C ARG A 106 3.07 13.65 -17.35
N VAL A 107 2.91 12.66 -18.23
CA VAL A 107 3.86 11.57 -18.38
C VAL A 107 5.18 12.15 -18.87
N ALA A 108 6.17 12.18 -17.98
CA ALA A 108 7.49 12.71 -18.27
C ALA A 108 8.41 11.65 -18.89
N LYS A 109 8.29 10.40 -18.44
CA LYS A 109 9.12 9.28 -18.90
C LYS A 109 8.40 7.95 -18.67
N ILE A 110 8.65 6.99 -19.55
CA ILE A 110 8.24 5.58 -19.39
C ILE A 110 9.49 4.71 -19.54
N VAL A 111 9.71 3.77 -18.61
CA VAL A 111 10.88 2.86 -18.64
C VAL A 111 10.40 1.43 -18.46
N ASP A 112 10.82 0.52 -19.34
CA ASP A 112 10.62 -0.92 -19.12
C ASP A 112 11.58 -1.40 -18.01
N LEU A 113 11.02 -1.93 -16.92
CA LEU A 113 11.78 -2.42 -15.76
C LEU A 113 11.99 -3.93 -15.81
N ALA A 114 10.96 -4.66 -16.24
CA ALA A 114 10.93 -6.12 -16.41
C ALA A 114 9.94 -6.45 -17.55
N PRO A 115 9.87 -7.71 -18.05
CA PRO A 115 9.03 -8.05 -19.21
C PRO A 115 7.57 -7.59 -19.13
N ASP A 116 7.00 -7.57 -17.92
CA ASP A 116 5.63 -7.12 -17.66
C ASP A 116 5.51 -5.94 -16.69
N VAL A 117 6.60 -5.21 -16.43
CA VAL A 117 6.61 -4.05 -15.52
C VAL A 117 7.20 -2.82 -16.19
N ARG A 118 6.49 -1.68 -16.10
CA ARG A 118 6.97 -0.35 -16.51
C ARG A 118 7.03 0.61 -15.34
N ALA A 119 8.09 1.41 -15.25
CA ALA A 119 8.10 2.62 -14.45
C ALA A 119 7.46 3.78 -15.23
N LEU A 120 6.52 4.46 -14.59
CA LEU A 120 5.90 5.68 -15.10
C LEU A 120 6.34 6.85 -14.23
N PHE A 121 6.95 7.86 -14.86
CA PHE A 121 7.36 9.08 -14.17
C PHE A 121 6.42 10.22 -14.51
N LEU A 122 5.77 10.80 -13.50
CA LEU A 122 4.75 11.83 -13.66
C LEU A 122 5.26 13.17 -13.14
N LYS A 123 5.09 14.22 -13.96
CA LYS A 123 5.38 15.59 -13.58
C LYS A 123 4.09 16.33 -13.26
N ILE A 124 3.99 16.90 -12.06
CA ILE A 124 2.90 17.81 -11.67
C ILE A 124 3.18 19.25 -12.10
N PRO A 125 2.16 20.13 -12.17
CA PRO A 125 2.37 21.56 -12.41
C PRO A 125 3.35 22.19 -11.42
N ILE A 126 4.18 23.13 -11.89
CA ILE A 126 5.22 23.77 -11.06
C ILE A 126 4.64 24.60 -9.90
N THR A 127 3.38 25.02 -10.01
CA THR A 127 2.64 25.74 -8.96
C THR A 127 2.08 24.81 -7.90
N GLU A 128 2.12 23.50 -8.13
CA GLU A 128 1.60 22.50 -7.22
C GLU A 128 2.73 21.80 -6.50
N ARG A 129 2.38 21.31 -5.30
CA ARG A 129 3.20 20.41 -4.51
C ARG A 129 2.33 19.29 -3.98
N LEU A 130 2.89 18.08 -4.05
CA LEU A 130 2.31 16.89 -3.45
C LEU A 130 3.24 16.46 -2.31
N GLN A 131 2.86 16.81 -1.08
CA GLN A 131 3.46 16.19 0.09
C GLN A 131 2.88 14.79 0.25
N PHE A 132 3.69 13.82 0.65
CA PHE A 132 3.26 12.45 0.93
C PHE A 132 4.30 11.75 1.81
N LEU A 133 3.88 10.68 2.48
CA LEU A 133 4.77 9.80 3.23
C LEU A 133 5.19 8.62 2.33
N PRO A 134 6.49 8.26 2.29
CA PRO A 134 6.96 7.14 1.49
C PRO A 134 6.22 5.84 1.83
N GLY A 135 5.68 5.20 0.79
CA GLY A 135 4.78 4.04 0.89
C GLY A 135 3.30 4.34 0.60
N GLN A 136 2.89 5.62 0.65
CA GLN A 136 1.57 6.06 0.17
C GLN A 136 1.41 5.88 -1.35
N TYR A 137 0.17 5.99 -1.82
CA TYR A 137 -0.20 5.79 -3.21
C TYR A 137 -1.02 6.95 -3.77
N ILE A 138 -1.23 6.94 -5.08
CA ILE A 138 -2.19 7.81 -5.78
C ILE A 138 -3.19 6.96 -6.57
N ASP A 139 -4.41 7.46 -6.71
CA ASP A 139 -5.42 6.88 -7.61
C ASP A 139 -5.35 7.58 -8.96
N ILE A 140 -5.00 6.85 -10.03
CA ILE A 140 -5.17 7.34 -11.39
C ILE A 140 -6.66 7.33 -11.74
N LEU A 141 -7.19 8.48 -12.14
CA LEU A 141 -8.58 8.68 -12.50
C LEU A 141 -8.79 8.35 -13.99
N LEU A 142 -9.65 7.38 -14.26
CA LEU A 142 -9.97 6.91 -15.61
C LEU A 142 -11.18 7.65 -16.18
N LYS A 143 -11.31 7.66 -17.51
CA LYS A 143 -12.38 8.37 -18.23
C LYS A 143 -13.77 7.79 -17.96
N ASP A 144 -13.85 6.51 -17.61
CA ASP A 144 -15.08 5.79 -17.26
C ASP A 144 -15.50 6.01 -15.80
N GLY A 145 -14.84 6.91 -15.07
CA GLY A 145 -15.04 7.13 -13.64
C GLY A 145 -14.32 6.11 -12.76
N GLY A 146 -13.67 5.10 -13.34
CA GLY A 146 -12.88 4.12 -12.62
C GLY A 146 -11.62 4.73 -12.01
N ARG A 147 -11.09 4.06 -10.97
CA ARG A 147 -9.85 4.42 -10.29
C ARG A 147 -8.88 3.26 -10.29
N ARG A 148 -7.58 3.55 -10.37
CA ARG A 148 -6.51 2.54 -10.23
C ARG A 148 -5.40 3.07 -9.33
N SER A 149 -5.20 2.38 -8.22
CA SER A 149 -4.23 2.76 -7.20
C SER A 149 -2.82 2.29 -7.56
N PHE A 150 -1.84 3.19 -7.44
CA PHE A 150 -0.43 2.89 -7.63
C PHE A 150 0.41 3.57 -6.55
N SER A 151 1.19 2.78 -5.82
CA SER A 151 2.12 3.28 -4.82
C SER A 151 3.19 4.16 -5.43
N LEU A 152 3.56 5.22 -4.71
CA LEU A 152 4.67 6.08 -5.03
C LEU A 152 5.97 5.35 -4.68
N ALA A 153 6.85 5.20 -5.67
CA ALA A 153 8.09 4.45 -5.56
C ALA A 153 9.32 5.30 -5.21
N ASN A 154 9.11 6.59 -4.96
CA ASN A 154 10.11 7.60 -4.65
C ASN A 154 9.77 8.36 -3.37
N VAL A 155 10.72 9.15 -2.86
CA VAL A 155 10.51 10.10 -1.77
C VAL A 155 9.89 11.42 -2.27
N PRO A 156 9.14 12.17 -1.43
CA PRO A 156 8.63 13.49 -1.81
C PRO A 156 9.77 14.48 -2.09
N GLY A 157 9.60 15.35 -3.08
CA GLY A 157 10.57 16.40 -3.40
C GLY A 157 10.00 17.43 -4.40
N ASP A 158 10.43 18.68 -4.27
CA ASP A 158 9.86 19.83 -4.99
C ASP A 158 10.01 19.75 -6.53
N ASP A 159 11.05 19.06 -7.01
CA ASP A 159 11.32 18.84 -8.44
C ASP A 159 11.30 17.34 -8.83
N ALA A 160 10.92 16.47 -7.89
CA ALA A 160 10.88 15.04 -8.12
C ALA A 160 9.71 14.67 -9.04
N LEU A 161 9.98 13.76 -9.98
CA LEU A 161 8.91 13.09 -10.71
C LEU A 161 8.29 12.06 -9.77
N LEU A 162 6.96 11.96 -9.75
CA LEU A 162 6.29 10.85 -9.08
C LEU A 162 6.58 9.58 -9.88
N GLU A 163 7.07 8.54 -9.21
CA GLU A 163 7.45 7.28 -9.82
C GLU A 163 6.43 6.20 -9.45
N LEU A 164 5.89 5.50 -10.45
CA LEU A 164 4.96 4.38 -10.26
C LEU A 164 5.51 3.14 -10.95
N HIS A 165 5.45 1.97 -10.30
CA HIS A 165 5.73 0.69 -10.96
C HIS A 165 4.42 0.01 -11.38
N ILE A 166 4.21 -0.12 -12.68
CA ILE A 166 2.97 -0.62 -13.27
C ILE A 166 3.20 -2.02 -13.83
N LYS A 167 2.57 -3.03 -13.23
CA LYS A 167 2.52 -4.39 -13.79
C LYS A 167 1.41 -4.51 -14.82
N LYS A 168 1.68 -5.17 -15.94
CA LYS A 168 0.68 -5.47 -16.97
C LYS A 168 -0.34 -6.47 -16.41
N VAL A 169 -1.63 -6.12 -16.52
CA VAL A 169 -2.73 -7.02 -16.16
C VAL A 169 -3.49 -7.37 -17.44
N PRO A 170 -3.58 -8.65 -17.84
CA PRO A 170 -4.37 -9.06 -18.99
C PRO A 170 -5.82 -8.55 -18.88
N GLY A 171 -6.31 -7.89 -19.93
CA GLY A 171 -7.65 -7.27 -19.94
C GLY A 171 -7.80 -6.02 -19.08
N GLY A 172 -6.76 -5.57 -18.38
CA GLY A 172 -6.80 -4.34 -17.57
C GLY A 172 -6.84 -3.09 -18.46
N ALA A 173 -7.89 -2.27 -18.31
CA ALA A 173 -8.08 -1.07 -19.13
C ALA A 173 -6.89 -0.09 -19.03
N PHE A 174 -6.48 0.27 -17.81
CA PHE A 174 -5.38 1.22 -17.62
C PHE A 174 -4.01 0.62 -17.93
N THR A 175 -3.72 -0.59 -17.44
CA THR A 175 -2.41 -1.21 -17.67
C THR A 175 -2.24 -1.60 -19.15
N GLY A 176 -3.32 -1.98 -19.84
CA GLY A 176 -3.33 -2.12 -21.29
C GLY A 176 -3.00 -0.81 -22.01
N HIS A 177 -3.51 0.33 -21.54
CA HIS A 177 -3.16 1.65 -22.06
C HIS A 177 -1.68 1.98 -21.84
N VAL A 178 -1.14 1.76 -20.63
CA VAL A 178 0.28 1.98 -20.27
C VAL A 178 1.24 1.17 -21.15
N PHE A 179 0.87 -0.07 -21.47
CA PHE A 179 1.69 -0.97 -22.31
C PHE A 179 1.42 -0.84 -23.81
N GLY A 180 0.47 0.01 -24.21
CA GLY A 180 0.06 0.21 -25.59
C GLY A 180 0.18 1.66 -26.03
N ALA A 181 -0.89 2.42 -25.87
CA ALA A 181 -1.04 3.74 -26.49
C ALA A 181 -0.54 4.92 -25.64
N LEU A 182 -0.28 4.73 -24.34
CA LEU A 182 0.25 5.79 -23.48
C LEU A 182 1.66 6.18 -23.92
N LYS A 183 1.90 7.47 -24.05
CA LYS A 183 3.21 8.03 -24.45
C LYS A 183 3.62 9.19 -23.56
N GLU A 184 4.90 9.53 -23.63
CA GLU A 184 5.40 10.76 -23.02
C GLU A 184 4.60 11.97 -23.53
N LYS A 185 4.41 12.93 -22.63
CA LYS A 185 3.59 14.15 -22.76
C LYS A 185 2.08 13.94 -22.64
N ASP A 186 1.58 12.70 -22.58
CA ASP A 186 0.16 12.47 -22.27
C ASP A 186 -0.17 13.00 -20.87
N ILE A 187 -1.42 13.43 -20.69
CA ILE A 187 -1.93 13.99 -19.43
C ILE A 187 -2.78 12.93 -18.73
N LEU A 188 -2.45 12.70 -17.46
CA LEU A 188 -3.24 11.89 -16.54
C LEU A 188 -3.81 12.80 -15.45
N ARG A 189 -4.88 12.36 -14.79
CA ARG A 189 -5.36 12.97 -13.55
C ARG A 189 -5.25 11.94 -12.45
N PHE A 190 -4.89 12.38 -11.27
CA PHE A 190 -4.82 11.50 -10.11
C PHE A 190 -5.39 12.20 -8.87
N GLU A 191 -5.78 11.40 -7.89
CA GLU A 191 -6.12 11.82 -6.53
C GLU A 191 -5.10 11.26 -5.54
N GLY A 192 -4.58 12.08 -4.62
CA GLY A 192 -3.72 11.62 -3.54
C GLY A 192 -2.98 12.73 -2.79
N PRO A 193 -2.08 12.35 -1.87
CA PRO A 193 -1.71 10.96 -1.57
C PRO A 193 -2.79 10.22 -0.76
N LEU A 194 -2.74 8.90 -0.79
CA LEU A 194 -3.66 8.01 -0.12
C LEU A 194 -2.90 6.89 0.59
N GLY A 195 -3.56 6.28 1.57
CA GLY A 195 -3.10 5.09 2.29
C GLY A 195 -2.30 5.40 3.56
N THR A 196 -2.23 4.40 4.44
CA THR A 196 -1.53 4.48 5.73
C THR A 196 -0.33 3.54 5.83
N PHE A 197 0.14 3.01 4.70
CA PHE A 197 1.27 2.10 4.58
C PHE A 197 2.58 2.89 4.44
N PHE A 198 3.14 3.33 5.57
CA PHE A 198 4.39 4.08 5.63
C PHE A 198 5.08 3.81 6.98
N ILE A 199 6.39 4.06 7.05
CA ILE A 199 7.19 3.80 8.26
C ILE A 199 6.67 4.57 9.47
N ARG A 200 6.41 3.85 10.56
CA ARG A 200 6.17 4.40 11.90
C ARG A 200 7.50 4.87 12.50
N GLN A 201 7.72 6.18 12.48
CA GLN A 201 8.97 6.81 12.90
C GLN A 201 9.17 6.78 14.43
N GLU A 202 8.09 6.59 15.19
CA GLU A 202 8.12 6.43 16.64
C GLU A 202 8.76 5.11 17.10
N SER A 203 8.84 4.12 16.21
CA SER A 203 9.42 2.81 16.50
C SER A 203 10.87 2.74 16.06
N THR A 204 11.72 2.18 16.91
CA THR A 204 13.15 1.92 16.64
C THR A 204 13.45 0.44 16.40
N ARG A 205 12.42 -0.41 16.37
CA ARG A 205 12.54 -1.87 16.21
C ARG A 205 13.19 -2.25 14.86
N PRO A 206 13.74 -3.46 14.71
CA PRO A 206 14.11 -3.98 13.40
C PRO A 206 12.93 -3.95 12.42
N LEU A 207 13.26 -3.87 11.13
CA LEU A 207 12.30 -3.77 10.03
C LEU A 207 12.34 -5.05 9.20
N LEU A 208 11.20 -5.74 9.13
CA LEU A 208 10.96 -6.79 8.15
C LEU A 208 10.13 -6.20 7.02
N MET A 209 10.70 -6.15 5.81
CA MET A 209 10.01 -5.69 4.63
C MET A 209 9.77 -6.86 3.69
N VAL A 210 8.55 -7.01 3.18
CA VAL A 210 8.19 -8.14 2.31
C VAL A 210 7.42 -7.64 1.10
N ALA A 211 7.90 -7.95 -0.09
CA ALA A 211 7.26 -7.61 -1.34
C ALA A 211 6.99 -8.84 -2.22
N THR A 212 5.93 -8.78 -3.02
CA THR A 212 5.82 -9.60 -4.24
C THR A 212 5.57 -8.76 -5.48
N GLY A 213 6.27 -9.07 -6.58
CA GLY A 213 6.17 -8.33 -7.84
C GLY A 213 6.34 -6.81 -7.65
N THR A 214 5.40 -6.02 -8.16
CA THR A 214 5.42 -4.54 -8.03
C THR A 214 5.09 -4.02 -6.63
N GLY A 215 4.82 -4.89 -5.66
CA GLY A 215 4.82 -4.53 -4.23
C GLY A 215 6.16 -3.96 -3.75
N PHE A 216 7.22 -4.08 -4.57
CA PHE A 216 8.48 -3.38 -4.36
C PHE A 216 8.37 -1.85 -4.48
N ALA A 217 7.41 -1.28 -5.22
CA ALA A 217 7.26 0.17 -5.36
C ALA A 217 7.22 0.92 -4.01
N PRO A 218 6.25 0.67 -3.10
CA PRO A 218 6.21 1.37 -1.83
C PRO A 218 7.42 1.04 -0.93
N ILE A 219 7.95 -0.19 -1.01
CA ILE A 219 9.16 -0.59 -0.27
C ILE A 219 10.37 0.25 -0.73
N LYS A 220 10.55 0.44 -2.04
CA LYS A 220 11.62 1.27 -2.62
C LYS A 220 11.57 2.68 -2.03
N GLY A 221 10.41 3.34 -2.05
CA GLY A 221 10.25 4.68 -1.49
C GLY A 221 10.56 4.73 0.02
N MET A 222 10.10 3.74 0.79
CA MET A 222 10.40 3.65 2.23
C MET A 222 11.89 3.45 2.50
N LEU A 223 12.56 2.56 1.76
CA LEU A 223 14.00 2.31 1.89
C LEU A 223 14.83 3.55 1.53
N GLU A 224 14.53 4.21 0.40
CA GLU A 224 15.16 5.47 0.01
C GLU A 224 15.06 6.52 1.12
N SER A 225 13.88 6.65 1.73
CA SER A 225 13.65 7.57 2.84
C SER A 225 14.46 7.22 4.07
N LEU A 226 14.51 5.95 4.46
CA LEU A 226 15.25 5.48 5.63
C LEU A 226 16.75 5.73 5.45
N PHE A 227 17.29 5.43 4.28
CA PHE A 227 18.71 5.65 3.98
C PHE A 227 19.06 7.13 3.90
N ALA A 228 18.21 7.96 3.28
CA ALA A 228 18.40 9.41 3.24
C ALA A 228 18.35 10.06 4.63
N GLN A 229 17.57 9.50 5.55
CA GLN A 229 17.48 9.95 6.95
C GLN A 229 18.61 9.39 7.84
N GLY A 230 19.51 8.57 7.29
CA GLY A 230 20.60 7.95 8.05
C GLY A 230 20.11 6.94 9.09
N SER A 231 18.99 6.27 8.84
CA SER A 231 18.51 5.20 9.72
C SER A 231 19.56 4.10 9.85
N ILE A 232 19.68 3.53 11.05
CA ILE A 232 20.57 2.40 11.36
C ILE A 232 19.78 1.18 11.84
N ARG A 233 18.44 1.21 11.73
CA ARG A 233 17.58 0.09 12.11
C ARG A 233 17.98 -1.12 11.24
N PRO A 234 18.18 -2.32 11.82
CA PRO A 234 18.35 -3.51 11.00
C PRO A 234 17.15 -3.71 10.08
N ILE A 235 17.39 -3.89 8.78
CA ILE A 235 16.36 -4.07 7.76
C ILE A 235 16.64 -5.38 7.02
N HIS A 236 15.64 -6.26 6.99
CA HIS A 236 15.63 -7.41 6.10
C HIS A 236 14.48 -7.29 5.10
N PHE A 237 14.83 -7.14 3.82
CA PHE A 237 13.88 -7.10 2.73
C PHE A 237 13.77 -8.45 2.01
N TYR A 238 12.57 -9.03 1.96
CA TYR A 238 12.28 -10.20 1.16
C TYR A 238 11.50 -9.81 -0.09
N TRP A 239 11.96 -10.25 -1.26
CA TRP A 239 11.26 -9.99 -2.52
C TRP A 239 10.97 -11.28 -3.27
N GLY A 240 9.69 -11.63 -3.37
CA GLY A 240 9.21 -12.80 -4.10
C GLY A 240 8.71 -12.48 -5.50
N VAL A 241 9.14 -13.27 -6.49
CA VAL A 241 8.63 -13.21 -7.88
C VAL A 241 8.34 -14.61 -8.43
N ARG A 242 7.75 -14.68 -9.64
CA ARG A 242 7.48 -15.97 -10.29
C ARG A 242 8.74 -16.48 -10.99
N HIS A 243 9.32 -15.64 -11.84
CA HIS A 243 10.51 -15.97 -12.62
C HIS A 243 11.63 -14.97 -12.32
N ALA A 244 12.89 -15.37 -12.48
CA ALA A 244 14.03 -14.50 -12.14
C ALA A 244 14.04 -13.19 -12.94
N GLU A 245 13.54 -13.21 -14.17
CA GLU A 245 13.39 -12.03 -15.05
C GLU A 245 12.36 -11.00 -14.56
N ASP A 246 11.51 -11.35 -13.59
CA ASP A 246 10.55 -10.43 -12.99
C ASP A 246 11.21 -9.48 -11.98
N PHE A 247 12.44 -9.78 -11.54
CA PHE A 247 13.20 -8.85 -10.72
C PHE A 247 13.71 -7.67 -11.56
N TYR A 248 13.78 -6.50 -10.93
CA TYR A 248 14.26 -5.28 -11.55
C TYR A 248 14.97 -4.39 -10.53
N CYS A 249 15.60 -3.30 -10.98
CA CYS A 249 16.44 -2.44 -10.12
C CYS A 249 17.58 -3.20 -9.41
N HIS A 250 18.22 -4.15 -10.10
CA HIS A 250 19.30 -4.95 -9.53
C HIS A 250 20.46 -4.11 -9.01
N ASP A 251 20.92 -3.14 -9.81
CA ASP A 251 22.04 -2.27 -9.45
C ASP A 251 21.73 -1.44 -8.20
N LEU A 252 20.49 -0.94 -8.07
CA LEU A 252 20.04 -0.18 -6.91
C LEU A 252 20.08 -1.02 -5.62
N LEU A 253 19.57 -2.26 -5.68
CA LEU A 253 19.59 -3.16 -4.52
C LEU A 253 21.03 -3.53 -4.14
N SER A 254 21.89 -3.80 -5.13
CA SER A 254 23.31 -4.07 -4.91
C SER A 254 24.06 -2.87 -4.33
N GLU A 255 23.76 -1.66 -4.80
CA GLU A 255 24.29 -0.42 -4.24
C GLU A 255 23.89 -0.29 -2.77
N TRP A 256 22.61 -0.44 -2.43
CA TRP A 256 22.14 -0.34 -1.05
C TRP A 256 22.79 -1.36 -0.13
N GLN A 257 22.92 -2.62 -0.55
CA GLN A 257 23.62 -3.64 0.24
C GLN A 257 25.10 -3.31 0.47
N SER A 258 25.77 -2.69 -0.52
CA SER A 258 27.18 -2.29 -0.39
C SER A 258 27.39 -1.06 0.51
N ARG A 259 26.38 -0.18 0.60
CA ARG A 259 26.44 1.08 1.34
C ARG A 259 25.90 0.99 2.76
N HIS A 260 25.05 0.00 3.04
CA HIS A 260 24.31 -0.11 4.30
C HIS A 260 24.47 -1.52 4.89
N ASP A 261 25.42 -1.69 5.81
CA ASP A 261 25.72 -2.98 6.46
C ASP A 261 24.53 -3.56 7.25
N HIS A 262 23.56 -2.71 7.63
CA HIS A 262 22.34 -3.08 8.33
C HIS A 262 21.18 -3.45 7.39
N PHE A 263 21.39 -3.47 6.07
CA PHE A 263 20.39 -3.82 5.06
C PHE A 263 20.72 -5.16 4.38
N GLN A 264 19.79 -6.10 4.47
CA GLN A 264 19.86 -7.39 3.78
C GLN A 264 18.68 -7.56 2.83
N VAL A 265 18.91 -8.20 1.68
CA VAL A 265 17.83 -8.58 0.75
C VAL A 265 17.89 -10.08 0.44
N THR A 266 16.74 -10.75 0.60
CA THR A 266 16.53 -12.13 0.16
C THR A 266 15.58 -12.14 -1.04
N ARG A 267 16.10 -12.56 -2.19
CA ARG A 267 15.32 -12.70 -3.44
C ARG A 267 14.82 -14.14 -3.56
N MET A 268 13.51 -14.31 -3.72
CA MET A 268 12.83 -15.60 -3.78
C MET A 268 12.16 -15.79 -5.15
N VAL A 269 12.44 -16.91 -5.81
CA VAL A 269 11.78 -17.27 -7.08
C VAL A 269 10.92 -18.51 -6.90
N SER A 270 9.61 -18.38 -7.14
CA SER A 270 8.65 -19.47 -6.95
C SER A 270 8.59 -20.46 -8.11
N ARG A 271 9.08 -20.07 -9.31
CA ARG A 271 9.15 -20.90 -10.52
C ARG A 271 10.52 -20.69 -11.20
N PRO A 272 11.62 -21.14 -10.56
CA PRO A 272 12.95 -20.94 -11.08
C PRO A 272 13.17 -21.75 -12.36
N ASP A 273 13.94 -21.18 -13.28
CA ASP A 273 14.58 -21.94 -14.36
C ASP A 273 15.98 -22.40 -13.94
N ALA A 274 16.67 -23.13 -14.83
CA ALA A 274 17.99 -23.68 -14.56
C ALA A 274 19.10 -22.63 -14.34
N SER A 275 18.86 -21.37 -14.70
CA SER A 275 19.82 -20.27 -14.51
C SER A 275 19.73 -19.64 -13.11
N TRP A 276 18.66 -19.90 -12.35
CA TRP A 276 18.50 -19.35 -11.01
C TRP A 276 19.18 -20.20 -9.95
N SER A 277 20.18 -19.62 -9.28
CA SER A 277 20.92 -20.25 -8.18
C SER A 277 20.59 -19.68 -6.79
N GLY A 278 19.63 -18.76 -6.71
CA GLY A 278 19.23 -18.12 -5.45
C GLY A 278 18.15 -18.90 -4.70
N ALA A 279 17.56 -18.25 -3.69
CA ALA A 279 16.52 -18.88 -2.89
C ALA A 279 15.24 -19.14 -3.71
N THR A 280 14.56 -20.26 -3.42
CA THR A 280 13.41 -20.74 -4.21
C THR A 280 12.19 -20.96 -3.34
N GLY A 281 11.01 -20.93 -3.94
CA GLY A 281 9.73 -21.10 -3.26
C GLY A 281 9.02 -19.77 -2.97
N TYR A 282 8.08 -19.80 -2.02
CA TYR A 282 7.27 -18.63 -1.67
C TYR A 282 7.90 -17.82 -0.54
N VAL A 283 7.83 -16.51 -0.67
CA VAL A 283 8.37 -15.57 0.33
C VAL A 283 7.74 -15.76 1.71
N THR A 284 6.46 -16.14 1.78
CA THR A 284 5.74 -16.37 3.03
C THR A 284 6.37 -17.49 3.86
N ALA A 285 6.65 -18.63 3.23
CA ALA A 285 7.23 -19.79 3.88
C ALA A 285 8.65 -19.49 4.41
N GLN A 286 9.44 -18.76 3.62
CA GLN A 286 10.80 -18.37 4.03
C GLN A 286 10.77 -17.42 5.23
N VAL A 287 9.91 -16.39 5.20
CA VAL A 287 9.80 -15.41 6.30
C VAL A 287 9.32 -16.10 7.59
N ILE A 288 8.33 -17.00 7.52
CA ILE A 288 7.85 -17.73 8.70
C ILE A 288 8.96 -18.62 9.29
N HIS A 289 9.79 -19.22 8.43
CA HIS A 289 10.92 -20.02 8.87
C HIS A 289 12.01 -19.17 9.54
N ASP A 290 12.34 -18.02 8.96
CA ASP A 290 13.41 -17.14 9.45
C ASP A 290 12.99 -16.32 10.68
N PHE A 291 11.68 -16.06 10.83
CA PHE A 291 11.10 -15.29 11.94
C PHE A 291 9.97 -16.07 12.62
N PRO A 292 10.29 -17.13 13.38
CA PRO A 292 9.29 -17.90 14.13
C PRO A 292 8.66 -17.09 15.27
N ASP A 293 9.33 -16.04 15.73
CA ASP A 293 8.79 -15.00 16.64
C ASP A 293 9.07 -13.64 16.00
N ALA A 294 8.01 -12.97 15.55
CA ALA A 294 8.07 -11.64 14.95
C ALA A 294 7.56 -10.55 15.90
N SER A 295 7.27 -10.89 17.16
CA SER A 295 6.73 -9.95 18.15
C SER A 295 7.65 -8.74 18.31
N ALA A 296 8.97 -8.93 18.18
CA ALA A 296 10.05 -7.95 18.29
C ALA A 296 10.21 -6.99 17.10
N ILE A 297 9.49 -7.16 15.99
CA ILE A 297 9.80 -6.56 14.69
C ILE A 297 8.63 -5.74 14.15
N ASP A 298 8.91 -4.65 13.42
CA ASP A 298 7.89 -3.99 12.61
C ASP A 298 7.88 -4.58 11.19
N ALA A 299 6.77 -5.21 10.80
CA ALA A 299 6.61 -5.82 9.49
C ALA A 299 5.85 -4.92 8.50
N TYR A 300 6.39 -4.76 7.29
CA TYR A 300 5.79 -4.00 6.17
C TYR A 300 5.64 -4.92 4.96
N ILE A 301 4.41 -5.32 4.66
CA ILE A 301 4.10 -6.37 3.67
C ILE A 301 3.27 -5.79 2.52
N CYS A 302 3.75 -5.93 1.28
CA CYS A 302 3.07 -5.39 0.09
C CYS A 302 3.12 -6.35 -1.11
N GLY A 303 2.02 -6.49 -1.84
CA GLY A 303 2.00 -7.25 -3.10
C GLY A 303 0.71 -8.04 -3.27
N HIS A 304 0.81 -9.29 -3.72
CA HIS A 304 -0.35 -10.13 -3.97
C HIS A 304 -1.23 -10.30 -2.71
N PRO A 305 -2.56 -10.13 -2.79
CA PRO A 305 -3.44 -10.18 -1.62
C PRO A 305 -3.28 -11.46 -0.79
N ASP A 306 -3.21 -12.63 -1.43
CA ASP A 306 -3.03 -13.89 -0.70
C ASP A 306 -1.71 -13.96 0.08
N MET A 307 -0.63 -13.35 -0.45
CA MET A 307 0.66 -13.26 0.25
C MET A 307 0.54 -12.36 1.47
N VAL A 308 -0.05 -11.17 1.29
CA VAL A 308 -0.23 -10.19 2.36
C VAL A 308 -1.06 -10.77 3.49
N PHE A 309 -2.21 -11.38 3.15
CA PHE A 309 -3.12 -11.97 4.12
C PHE A 309 -2.46 -13.14 4.88
N SER A 310 -1.93 -14.13 4.14
CA SER A 310 -1.34 -15.32 4.75
C SER A 310 -0.16 -14.98 5.66
N LEU A 311 0.69 -14.01 5.27
CA LEU A 311 1.83 -13.64 6.09
C LEU A 311 1.44 -12.78 7.28
N SER A 312 0.47 -11.86 7.10
CA SER A 312 -0.01 -11.03 8.22
C SER A 312 -0.65 -11.88 9.31
N ASP A 313 -1.46 -12.88 8.93
CA ASP A 313 -2.07 -13.83 9.85
C ASP A 313 -1.00 -14.65 10.59
N ALA A 314 -0.03 -15.21 9.86
CA ALA A 314 1.04 -16.00 10.44
C ALA A 314 1.92 -15.19 11.43
N LEU A 315 2.23 -13.92 11.13
CA LEU A 315 3.05 -13.09 12.00
C LEU A 315 2.30 -12.53 13.22
N GLN A 316 0.97 -12.46 13.16
CA GLN A 316 0.14 -12.02 14.30
C GLN A 316 -0.21 -13.17 15.25
N GLY A 317 -0.23 -14.41 14.74
CA GLY A 317 -0.44 -15.62 15.54
C GLY A 317 0.84 -16.24 16.12
N ALA A 318 2.02 -15.73 15.75
CA ALA A 318 3.33 -16.16 16.22
C ALA A 318 3.75 -15.51 17.55
#